data_AF-A0A257MSW1-F1
#
_entry.id   AF-A0A257MSW1-F1
#
_cell.length_a   1.000
_cell.length_b   1.000
_cell.length_c   1.000
_cell.angle_alpha   90.00
_cell.angle_beta   90.00
_cell.angle_gamma   90.00
#
_symmetry.space_group_name_H-M   'P 1'
#
loop_
_entity.id
_entity.type
_entity.pdbx_description
1 polymer ?
#
loop_
_entity_poly.entity_id
_entity_poly.type
_entity_poly.pdbx_seq_one_letter_code
_entity_poly.pdbx_strand_id
1 'polypeptide(L)'
;MWCLMRQIYAIVVLFLIAAVSSAQLSPDKDRFDVVLHPGDLEERTLKVTNAGDSPIHEISKTEMSGTAKGYIFLDMPDEMPLASDDEAEIKVLFALPPETEPGTYTGFLYLLDSAPPSLPIRIEFELTAVAKESYGISMTINDARSAELSAGSKDIAEFDLAVNNLGAFRDVASIDCGPLPEGWSASLIEGEETLQFPYDLALDPSATHAMKLQIETMKPGRKDSLNITATSLGNRSKNSSVQASVSFATEVRGYSVDINVPEKLVVNRTYKGSFRLMLDVDEEVMVGIIAPKELMVIPLAQIVKVSPKKPGVANFTMLASASGQYPLIFRLMDSHGIPMPEETAAINVVPSTGMAVLTGDDFLYSTIASVSRMGNGTIDFDIITTAPGIIPDEDMETLQEYSRVLILGNESVVADDAERILDESQIKRIGGDSLYEQSWIYAADIWTNGSESVVLCGSRSQDLFRAYQMAQASGMPMVICQGSATEKAKAAIEEMARRNVTLTKAFYVGQIDEQYIQPLDEAGIKTEEVRA
;
A
#
# COMPACT_ATOMS: atom_id res chain seq x y z
N MET A 1 35.00 118.74 -40.93
CA MET A 1 35.12 117.45 -40.22
C MET A 1 34.66 117.49 -38.74
N TRP A 2 34.04 118.59 -38.27
CA TRP A 2 33.46 118.69 -36.91
C TRP A 2 31.92 118.65 -36.88
N CYS A 3 31.23 118.77 -38.03
CA CYS A 3 29.78 118.66 -38.11
C CYS A 3 29.25 117.21 -38.24
N LEU A 4 30.09 116.23 -38.65
CA LEU A 4 29.64 114.84 -38.84
C LEU A 4 29.59 114.05 -37.52
N MET A 5 30.45 114.40 -36.54
CA MET A 5 30.54 113.72 -35.25
C MET A 5 29.37 114.05 -34.29
N ARG A 6 28.73 115.22 -34.48
CA ARG A 6 27.62 115.67 -33.62
C ARG A 6 26.29 114.98 -33.96
N GLN A 7 26.13 114.49 -35.19
CA GLN A 7 24.96 113.71 -35.60
C GLN A 7 25.04 112.25 -35.12
N ILE A 8 26.25 111.66 -35.07
CA ILE A 8 26.43 110.29 -34.56
C ILE A 8 26.17 110.23 -33.05
N TYR A 9 26.65 111.22 -32.28
CA TYR A 9 26.33 111.30 -30.85
C TYR A 9 24.84 111.60 -30.59
N ALA A 10 24.19 112.42 -31.42
CA ALA A 10 22.75 112.65 -31.30
C ALA A 10 21.92 111.40 -31.62
N ILE A 11 22.33 110.57 -32.60
CA ILE A 11 21.64 109.32 -32.93
C ILE A 11 21.88 108.24 -31.86
N VAL A 12 23.11 108.11 -31.34
CA VAL A 12 23.43 107.16 -30.26
C VAL A 12 22.77 107.57 -28.94
N VAL A 13 22.69 108.87 -28.64
CA VAL A 13 21.96 109.38 -27.47
C VAL A 13 20.44 109.35 -27.68
N LEU A 14 19.90 109.50 -28.90
CA LEU A 14 18.48 109.25 -29.18
C LEU A 14 18.11 107.76 -29.05
N PHE A 15 19.02 106.83 -29.36
CA PHE A 15 18.85 105.40 -29.07
C PHE A 15 19.00 105.05 -27.58
N LEU A 16 19.65 105.90 -26.77
CA LEU A 16 19.81 105.74 -25.31
C LEU A 16 18.82 106.55 -24.46
N ILE A 17 18.12 107.54 -25.04
CA ILE A 17 17.16 108.44 -24.36
C ILE A 17 15.73 108.29 -24.92
N ALA A 18 15.51 107.55 -26.00
CA ALA A 18 14.26 106.81 -26.13
C ALA A 18 14.30 105.73 -25.05
N ALA A 19 13.62 105.97 -23.93
CA ALA A 19 13.15 104.90 -23.05
C ALA A 19 12.31 103.97 -23.93
N VAL A 20 12.98 102.99 -24.55
CA VAL A 20 12.31 101.87 -25.20
C VAL A 20 11.65 101.17 -24.04
N SER A 21 10.34 101.40 -23.93
CA SER A 21 9.43 100.74 -23.02
C SER A 21 9.47 99.25 -23.36
N SER A 22 10.47 98.54 -22.85
CA SER A 22 10.67 97.13 -23.12
C SER A 22 9.78 96.35 -22.17
N ALA A 23 8.91 95.51 -22.70
CA ALA A 23 8.36 94.44 -21.90
C ALA A 23 9.52 93.48 -21.60
N GLN A 24 9.62 93.02 -20.36
CA GLN A 24 10.68 92.11 -19.96
C GLN A 24 10.12 91.08 -19.00
N LEU A 25 9.94 89.86 -19.50
CA LEU A 25 9.55 88.74 -18.65
C LEU A 25 10.74 88.35 -17.74
N SER A 26 10.46 88.00 -16.49
CA SER A 26 11.47 87.54 -15.53
C SER A 26 10.90 86.37 -14.71
N PRO A 27 11.48 85.16 -14.77
CA PRO A 27 10.98 84.03 -14.02
C PRO A 27 11.51 84.04 -12.58
N ASP A 28 10.75 83.46 -11.65
CA ASP A 28 11.20 83.23 -10.28
C ASP A 28 12.31 82.16 -10.19
N LYS A 29 12.37 81.26 -11.18
CA LYS A 29 13.43 80.27 -11.36
C LYS A 29 13.67 79.97 -12.84
N ASP A 30 14.91 79.65 -13.18
CA ASP A 30 15.34 79.26 -14.53
C ASP A 30 15.54 77.74 -14.68
N ARG A 31 15.41 76.98 -13.59
CA ARG A 31 15.62 75.53 -13.58
C ARG A 31 14.67 74.78 -12.63
N PHE A 32 14.22 73.61 -13.09
CA PHE A 32 13.47 72.64 -12.28
C PHE A 32 14.27 71.34 -12.11
N ASP A 33 14.56 70.98 -10.86
CA ASP A 33 15.10 69.68 -10.49
C ASP A 33 14.00 68.84 -9.81
N VAL A 34 13.65 67.70 -10.41
CA VAL A 34 12.54 66.86 -9.97
C VAL A 34 12.98 65.40 -9.89
N VAL A 35 12.62 64.72 -8.80
CA VAL A 35 12.93 63.29 -8.59
C VAL A 35 11.61 62.54 -8.48
N LEU A 36 11.36 61.59 -9.37
CA LEU A 36 10.10 60.84 -9.45
C LEU A 36 10.36 59.35 -9.63
N HIS A 37 9.37 58.54 -9.21
CA HIS A 37 9.34 57.13 -9.58
C HIS A 37 8.55 56.93 -10.88
N PRO A 38 8.89 55.92 -11.70
CA PRO A 38 8.06 55.54 -12.84
C PRO A 38 6.60 55.28 -12.39
N GLY A 39 5.64 55.94 -13.06
CA GLY A 39 4.23 55.94 -12.72
C GLY A 39 3.76 57.12 -11.86
N ASP A 40 4.66 57.96 -11.36
CA ASP A 40 4.30 59.14 -10.56
C ASP A 40 3.90 60.34 -11.45
N LEU A 41 3.10 61.22 -10.85
CA LEU A 41 2.65 62.48 -11.43
C LEU A 41 2.82 63.61 -10.40
N GLU A 42 3.52 64.68 -10.79
CA GLU A 42 3.81 65.85 -9.94
C GLU A 42 3.54 67.15 -10.70
N GLU A 43 2.89 68.11 -10.05
CA GLU A 43 2.64 69.46 -10.58
C GLU A 43 3.51 70.47 -9.82
N ARG A 44 4.20 71.36 -10.54
CA ARG A 44 4.92 72.51 -10.00
C ARG A 44 4.52 73.80 -10.70
N THR A 45 4.78 74.93 -10.06
CA THR A 45 4.48 76.26 -10.61
C THR A 45 5.76 77.02 -10.95
N LEU A 46 5.78 77.64 -12.14
CA LEU A 46 6.74 78.65 -12.58
C LEU A 46 6.04 80.01 -12.50
N LYS A 47 6.56 80.94 -11.70
CA LYS A 47 6.03 82.31 -11.64
C LYS A 47 6.85 83.18 -12.57
N VAL A 48 6.17 83.99 -13.38
CA VAL A 48 6.81 84.93 -14.29
C VAL A 48 6.25 86.32 -14.06
N THR A 49 7.14 87.29 -13.86
CA THR A 49 6.80 88.69 -13.58
C THR A 49 7.15 89.55 -14.79
N ASN A 50 6.29 90.51 -15.12
CA ASN A 50 6.66 91.56 -16.07
C ASN A 50 7.50 92.64 -15.39
N ALA A 51 8.82 92.51 -15.46
CA ALA A 51 9.78 93.46 -14.92
C ALA A 51 9.99 94.70 -15.83
N GLY A 52 9.27 94.79 -16.94
CA GLY A 52 9.33 95.90 -17.88
C GLY A 52 8.23 96.94 -17.65
N ASP A 53 8.40 98.12 -18.26
CA ASP A 53 7.45 99.24 -18.14
C ASP A 53 6.26 99.14 -19.13
N SER A 54 6.27 98.15 -20.03
CA SER A 54 5.22 97.91 -21.04
C SER A 54 4.44 96.62 -20.75
N PRO A 55 3.12 96.59 -21.03
CA PRO A 55 2.33 95.37 -20.84
C PRO A 55 2.73 94.24 -21.79
N ILE A 56 2.74 93.00 -21.29
CA ILE A 56 2.96 91.77 -22.07
C ILE A 56 1.59 91.21 -22.48
N HIS A 57 1.33 91.10 -23.77
CA HIS A 57 0.03 90.64 -24.28
C HIS A 57 -0.06 89.13 -24.46
N GLU A 58 1.07 88.46 -24.66
CA GLU A 58 1.13 87.01 -24.84
C GLU A 58 2.49 86.50 -24.37
N ILE A 59 2.46 85.37 -23.64
CA ILE A 59 3.64 84.56 -23.38
C ILE A 59 3.53 83.32 -24.26
N SER A 60 4.46 83.19 -25.20
CA SER A 60 4.57 82.01 -26.06
C SER A 60 5.78 81.16 -25.65
N LYS A 61 5.80 79.91 -26.08
CA LYS A 61 6.90 78.98 -25.79
C LYS A 61 7.35 78.23 -27.03
N THR A 62 8.62 77.84 -27.07
CA THR A 62 9.11 76.86 -28.03
C THR A 62 8.63 75.46 -27.67
N GLU A 63 8.75 74.52 -28.62
CA GLU A 63 8.65 73.10 -28.27
C GLU A 63 9.74 72.72 -27.25
N MET A 64 9.38 71.83 -26.32
CA MET A 64 10.32 71.25 -25.38
C MET A 64 11.39 70.46 -26.15
N SER A 65 12.65 70.74 -25.85
CA SER A 65 13.82 70.06 -26.41
C SER A 65 14.50 69.21 -25.34
N GLY A 66 15.18 68.13 -25.73
CA GLY A 66 15.88 67.23 -24.80
C GLY A 66 15.18 65.88 -24.60
N THR A 67 15.76 65.03 -23.76
CA THR A 67 15.28 63.66 -23.49
C THR A 67 14.04 63.63 -22.60
N ALA A 68 13.73 64.73 -21.90
CA ALA A 68 12.54 64.86 -21.06
C ALA A 68 11.28 65.35 -21.81
N LYS A 69 11.35 65.58 -23.14
CA LYS A 69 10.25 66.17 -23.95
C LYS A 69 8.90 65.48 -23.77
N GLY A 70 8.89 64.15 -23.62
CA GLY A 70 7.67 63.36 -23.48
C GLY A 70 7.05 63.33 -22.08
N TYR A 71 7.73 63.90 -21.07
CA TYR A 71 7.33 63.77 -19.66
C TYR A 71 6.91 65.09 -19.02
N ILE A 72 7.02 66.21 -19.75
CA ILE A 72 6.79 67.55 -19.20
C ILE A 72 5.74 68.27 -20.05
N PHE A 73 4.67 68.70 -19.39
CA PHE A 73 3.55 69.42 -19.99
C PHE A 73 3.40 70.78 -19.32
N LEU A 74 3.24 71.84 -20.10
CA LEU A 74 3.06 73.19 -19.58
C LEU A 74 1.64 73.65 -19.87
N ASP A 75 0.97 74.14 -18.83
CA ASP A 75 -0.29 74.85 -18.89
C ASP A 75 0.01 76.36 -18.82
N MET A 76 -0.30 77.07 -19.90
CA MET A 76 0.03 78.49 -20.04
C MET A 76 -1.04 79.34 -19.32
N PRO A 77 -0.69 80.52 -18.77
CA PRO A 77 -1.64 81.38 -18.07
C PRO A 77 -2.75 81.87 -18.99
N ASP A 78 -4.00 81.79 -18.51
CA ASP A 78 -5.19 82.32 -19.20
C ASP A 78 -5.36 83.84 -19.02
N GLU A 79 -4.77 84.42 -17.97
CA GLU A 79 -4.89 85.84 -17.63
C GLU A 79 -3.81 86.68 -18.34
N MET A 80 -4.23 87.37 -19.41
CA MET A 80 -3.43 88.31 -20.20
C MET A 80 -4.26 89.58 -20.51
N PRO A 81 -3.65 90.77 -20.68
CA PRO A 81 -2.21 91.08 -20.63
C PRO A 81 -1.68 91.28 -19.21
N LEU A 82 -0.37 91.10 -19.02
CA LEU A 82 0.33 91.41 -17.77
C LEU A 82 0.82 92.87 -17.77
N ALA A 83 0.33 93.70 -16.86
CA ALA A 83 0.86 95.05 -16.66
C ALA A 83 2.27 95.00 -16.02
N SER A 84 2.92 96.15 -15.90
CA SER A 84 4.20 96.25 -15.20
C SER A 84 4.03 95.79 -13.75
N ASP A 85 4.96 94.97 -13.25
CA ASP A 85 4.96 94.30 -11.94
C ASP A 85 3.87 93.22 -11.72
N ASP A 86 3.03 92.89 -12.71
CA ASP A 86 2.08 91.78 -12.60
C ASP A 86 2.79 90.42 -12.73
N GLU A 87 2.25 89.42 -12.03
CA GLU A 87 2.71 88.02 -12.07
C GLU A 87 1.72 87.13 -12.83
N ALA A 88 2.26 86.16 -13.59
CA ALA A 88 1.52 85.02 -14.09
C ALA A 88 2.10 83.71 -13.57
N GLU A 89 1.24 82.70 -13.44
CA GLU A 89 1.61 81.35 -13.05
C GLU A 89 1.50 80.39 -14.24
N ILE A 90 2.61 79.76 -14.60
CA ILE A 90 2.65 78.65 -15.57
C ILE A 90 2.72 77.35 -14.77
N LYS A 91 1.74 76.45 -14.95
CA LYS A 91 1.79 75.12 -14.32
C LYS A 91 2.62 74.18 -15.16
N VAL A 92 3.52 73.46 -14.51
CA VAL A 92 4.41 72.46 -15.11
C VAL A 92 4.04 71.11 -14.53
N LEU A 93 3.48 70.24 -15.36
CA LEU A 93 3.13 68.87 -15.02
C LEU A 93 4.24 67.92 -15.46
N PHE A 94 4.78 67.16 -14.51
CA PHE A 94 5.72 66.08 -14.72
C PHE A 94 4.99 64.75 -14.62
N ALA A 95 5.01 63.95 -15.68
CA ALA A 95 4.36 62.64 -15.72
C ALA A 95 5.32 61.59 -16.29
N LEU A 96 5.76 60.64 -15.46
CA LEU A 96 6.57 59.51 -15.92
C LEU A 96 5.70 58.27 -16.11
N PRO A 97 5.65 57.68 -17.32
CA PRO A 97 5.04 56.38 -17.53
C PRO A 97 5.70 55.26 -16.69
N PRO A 98 4.97 54.21 -16.26
CA PRO A 98 5.51 53.09 -15.47
C PRO A 98 6.69 52.35 -16.11
N GLU A 99 6.74 52.31 -17.44
CA GLU A 99 7.79 51.68 -18.25
C GLU A 99 9.06 52.53 -18.41
N THR A 100 9.14 53.72 -17.80
CA THR A 100 10.31 54.60 -17.91
C THR A 100 11.52 54.00 -17.20
N GLU A 101 12.64 53.89 -17.90
CA GLU A 101 13.90 53.40 -17.32
C GLU A 101 14.45 54.38 -16.26
N PRO A 102 15.10 53.90 -15.19
CA PRO A 102 15.77 54.78 -14.23
C PRO A 102 16.91 55.55 -14.90
N GLY A 103 17.04 56.84 -14.58
CA GLY A 103 18.06 57.70 -15.18
C GLY A 103 17.73 59.19 -15.08
N THR A 104 18.63 60.01 -15.61
CA THR A 104 18.45 61.47 -15.64
C THR A 104 18.03 61.91 -17.05
N TYR A 105 16.88 62.56 -17.13
CA TYR A 105 16.31 63.11 -18.35
C TYR A 105 16.38 64.63 -18.28
N THR A 106 16.93 65.27 -19.31
CA THR A 106 17.07 66.73 -19.35
C THR A 106 16.18 67.32 -20.43
N GLY A 107 15.67 68.51 -20.17
CA GLY A 107 14.86 69.27 -21.11
C GLY A 107 15.13 70.75 -21.00
N PHE A 108 14.83 71.51 -22.06
CA PHE A 108 14.74 72.95 -21.98
C PHE A 108 13.73 73.49 -23.00
N LEU A 109 13.21 74.68 -22.71
CA LEU A 109 12.42 75.47 -23.64
C LEU A 109 12.78 76.95 -23.50
N TYR A 110 12.33 77.75 -24.47
CA TYR A 110 12.38 79.20 -24.37
C TYR A 110 10.97 79.77 -24.21
N LEU A 111 10.80 80.65 -23.24
CA LEU A 111 9.66 81.54 -23.12
C LEU A 111 9.96 82.83 -23.91
N LEU A 112 8.95 83.30 -24.63
CA LEU A 112 9.00 84.45 -25.52
C LEU A 112 7.84 85.37 -25.15
N ASP A 113 8.11 86.65 -24.96
CA ASP A 113 7.07 87.68 -24.88
C ASP A 113 6.83 88.32 -26.26
N SER A 114 5.65 88.92 -26.44
CA SER A 114 5.20 89.48 -27.72
C SER A 114 5.85 90.84 -28.09
N ALA A 115 6.84 91.35 -27.33
CA ALA A 115 7.35 92.71 -27.49
C ALA A 115 8.85 92.77 -27.88
N PRO A 116 9.19 93.12 -29.14
CA PRO A 116 10.59 93.31 -29.53
C PRO A 116 11.19 94.63 -29.00
N PRO A 117 12.46 94.66 -28.53
CA PRO A 117 13.39 93.54 -28.38
C PRO A 117 13.49 93.05 -26.92
N SER A 118 12.88 91.90 -26.61
CA SER A 118 13.14 91.12 -25.39
C SER A 118 14.02 89.90 -25.71
N LEU A 119 14.84 89.47 -24.74
CA LEU A 119 15.63 88.25 -24.88
C LEU A 119 14.80 87.03 -24.48
N PRO A 120 14.79 85.94 -25.27
CA PRO A 120 14.14 84.69 -24.89
C PRO A 120 14.66 84.15 -23.57
N ILE A 121 13.76 83.68 -22.71
CA ILE A 121 14.11 83.16 -21.39
C ILE A 121 14.18 81.65 -21.48
N ARG A 122 15.35 81.09 -21.18
CA ARG A 122 15.55 79.64 -21.19
C ARG A 122 15.15 79.08 -19.83
N ILE A 123 14.24 78.12 -19.83
CA ILE A 123 13.90 77.32 -18.65
C ILE A 123 14.46 75.91 -18.85
N GLU A 124 15.27 75.44 -17.90
CA GLU A 124 15.87 74.12 -17.89
C GLU A 124 15.12 73.15 -16.96
N PHE A 125 15.09 71.88 -17.34
CA PHE A 125 14.46 70.81 -16.58
C PHE A 125 15.43 69.64 -16.44
N GLU A 126 15.59 69.14 -15.23
CA GLU A 126 16.32 67.91 -14.93
C GLU A 126 15.41 66.99 -14.11
N LEU A 127 15.04 65.87 -14.73
CA LEU A 127 14.12 64.88 -14.18
C LEU A 127 14.91 63.61 -13.88
N THR A 128 15.01 63.24 -12.60
CA THR A 128 15.68 62.01 -12.17
C THR A 128 14.64 60.94 -11.88
N ALA A 129 14.57 59.93 -12.74
CA ALA A 129 13.74 58.75 -12.56
C ALA A 129 14.46 57.75 -11.63
N VAL A 130 13.90 57.49 -10.46
CA VAL A 130 14.44 56.54 -9.47
C VAL A 130 13.53 55.31 -9.42
N ALA A 131 14.10 54.12 -9.58
CA ALA A 131 13.35 52.88 -9.48
C ALA A 131 12.65 52.77 -8.10
N LYS A 132 11.36 52.43 -8.09
CA LYS A 132 10.61 52.12 -6.88
C LYS A 132 10.93 50.69 -6.46
N GLU A 133 11.42 50.48 -5.24
CA GLU A 133 11.69 49.15 -4.69
C GLU A 133 10.47 48.24 -4.84
N SER A 134 10.58 47.23 -5.70
CA SER A 134 9.52 46.27 -6.00
C SER A 134 10.08 44.87 -5.81
N TYR A 135 9.62 44.22 -4.73
CA TYR A 135 9.93 42.85 -4.38
C TYR A 135 8.69 41.97 -4.59
N GLY A 136 8.89 40.78 -5.14
CA GLY A 136 7.83 39.80 -5.32
C GLY A 136 8.43 38.43 -5.57
N ILE A 137 7.90 37.41 -4.88
CA ILE A 137 8.32 36.02 -5.06
C ILE A 137 7.11 35.20 -5.43
N SER A 138 7.28 34.33 -6.42
CA SER A 138 6.34 33.27 -6.76
C SER A 138 7.06 31.94 -6.69
N MET A 139 6.30 30.88 -6.36
CA MET A 139 6.82 29.52 -6.33
C MET A 139 5.78 28.57 -6.92
N THR A 140 6.25 27.57 -7.66
CA THR A 140 5.43 26.50 -8.24
C THR A 140 6.08 25.15 -8.00
N ILE A 141 5.24 24.12 -7.88
CA ILE A 141 5.62 22.72 -7.80
C ILE A 141 4.96 21.97 -8.95
N ASN A 142 5.74 21.30 -9.80
CA ASN A 142 5.29 20.70 -11.07
C ASN A 142 4.38 21.65 -11.86
N ASP A 143 4.79 22.91 -12.03
CA ASP A 143 4.04 24.00 -12.69
C ASP A 143 2.67 24.36 -12.07
N ALA A 144 2.40 23.92 -10.83
CA ALA A 144 1.16 24.20 -10.10
C ALA A 144 1.41 24.73 -8.69
N ARG A 145 0.34 25.08 -7.95
CA ARG A 145 0.42 25.43 -6.51
C ARG A 145 0.43 24.21 -5.59
N SER A 146 0.06 23.05 -6.12
CA SER A 146 0.05 21.78 -5.40
C SER A 146 0.30 20.63 -6.35
N ALA A 147 1.04 19.63 -5.89
CA ALA A 147 1.29 18.41 -6.64
C ALA A 147 1.11 17.18 -5.73
N GLU A 148 0.68 16.07 -6.32
CA GLU A 148 0.54 14.78 -5.64
C GLU A 148 1.37 13.71 -6.35
N LEU A 149 2.09 12.90 -5.58
CA LEU A 149 2.91 11.78 -6.06
C LEU A 149 2.64 10.52 -5.23
N SER A 150 2.66 9.36 -5.88
CA SER A 150 2.73 8.05 -5.22
C SER A 150 4.11 7.45 -5.43
N ALA A 151 4.75 7.00 -4.34
CA ALA A 151 6.09 6.41 -4.35
C ALA A 151 6.07 5.01 -3.72
N GLY A 152 6.98 4.13 -4.15
CA GLY A 152 7.18 2.83 -3.50
C GLY A 152 7.71 2.99 -2.07
N SER A 153 7.69 1.91 -1.29
CA SER A 153 8.03 1.94 0.13
C SER A 153 9.50 2.28 0.45
N LYS A 154 10.38 2.22 -0.55
CA LYS A 154 11.82 2.53 -0.46
C LYS A 154 12.27 3.56 -1.50
N ASP A 155 11.32 4.11 -2.26
CA ASP A 155 11.62 5.07 -3.31
C ASP A 155 11.70 6.48 -2.72
N ILE A 156 12.41 7.36 -3.40
CA ILE A 156 12.45 8.80 -3.09
C ILE A 156 11.37 9.48 -3.93
N ALA A 157 10.52 10.29 -3.29
CA ALA A 157 9.53 11.10 -3.99
C ALA A 157 10.18 12.40 -4.47
N GLU A 158 10.18 12.65 -5.78
CA GLU A 158 10.75 13.85 -6.38
C GLU A 158 9.68 14.76 -6.99
N PHE A 159 9.80 16.07 -6.75
CA PHE A 159 9.00 17.11 -7.40
C PHE A 159 9.90 18.18 -8.01
N ASP A 160 9.47 18.79 -9.10
CA ASP A 160 10.13 19.94 -9.70
C ASP A 160 9.63 21.22 -9.03
N LEU A 161 10.54 21.95 -8.38
CA LEU A 161 10.26 23.20 -7.68
C LEU A 161 10.87 24.37 -8.45
N ALA A 162 10.08 25.39 -8.74
CA ALA A 162 10.56 26.62 -9.38
C ALA A 162 10.24 27.84 -8.52
N VAL A 163 11.25 28.71 -8.33
CA VAL A 163 11.13 29.97 -7.58
C VAL A 163 11.45 31.13 -8.50
N ASN A 164 10.53 32.10 -8.55
CA ASN A 164 10.56 33.22 -9.50
C ASN A 164 10.62 34.55 -8.74
N ASN A 165 11.56 35.40 -9.13
CA ASN A 165 11.60 36.78 -8.69
C ASN A 165 10.73 37.65 -9.61
N LEU A 166 9.57 38.07 -9.11
CA LEU A 166 8.64 38.98 -9.80
C LEU A 166 9.00 40.46 -9.60
N GLY A 167 10.00 40.76 -8.78
CA GLY A 167 10.48 42.10 -8.50
C GLY A 167 11.40 42.66 -9.58
N ALA A 168 11.57 43.99 -9.55
CA ALA A 168 12.50 44.70 -10.44
C ALA A 168 13.94 44.74 -9.89
N PHE A 169 14.15 44.21 -8.68
CA PHE A 169 15.43 44.21 -7.97
C PHE A 169 15.90 42.79 -7.69
N ARG A 170 17.22 42.63 -7.57
CA ARG A 170 17.81 41.39 -7.08
C ARG A 170 17.34 41.13 -5.65
N ASP A 171 16.94 39.90 -5.38
CA ASP A 171 16.41 39.49 -4.09
C ASP A 171 17.04 38.17 -3.64
N VAL A 172 16.85 37.82 -2.37
CA VAL A 172 17.20 36.52 -1.81
C VAL A 172 15.91 35.89 -1.28
N ALA A 173 15.55 34.75 -1.86
CA ALA A 173 14.43 33.94 -1.45
C ALA A 173 14.89 32.93 -0.39
N SER A 174 14.41 33.06 0.85
CA SER A 174 14.61 32.05 1.89
C SER A 174 13.53 30.98 1.74
N ILE A 175 13.94 29.79 1.31
CA ILE A 175 13.08 28.64 1.09
C ILE A 175 13.09 27.78 2.35
N ASP A 176 11.92 27.55 2.92
CA ASP A 176 11.74 26.77 4.14
C ASP A 176 10.69 25.68 3.95
N CYS A 177 10.85 24.59 4.69
CA CYS A 177 9.92 23.48 4.74
C CYS A 177 9.14 23.54 6.05
N GLY A 178 7.80 23.46 5.96
CA GLY A 178 6.94 23.35 7.12
C GLY A 178 7.22 22.08 7.95
N PRO A 179 6.50 21.92 9.08
CA PRO A 179 6.69 20.77 9.97
C PRO A 179 6.47 19.45 9.21
N LEU A 180 7.48 18.58 9.27
CA LEU A 180 7.44 17.28 8.63
C LEU A 180 6.68 16.26 9.48
N PRO A 181 5.91 15.35 8.86
CA PRO A 181 5.38 14.18 9.55
C PRO A 181 6.49 13.35 10.21
N GLU A 182 6.15 12.61 11.27
CA GLU A 182 7.12 11.81 12.00
C GLU A 182 7.78 10.76 11.09
N GLY A 183 9.11 10.77 11.03
CA GLY A 183 9.89 9.84 10.21
C GLY A 183 10.07 10.25 8.75
N TRP A 184 9.59 11.43 8.34
CA TRP A 184 9.84 12.00 7.02
C TRP A 184 11.06 12.91 7.03
N SER A 185 11.79 12.94 5.91
CA SER A 185 12.87 13.90 5.63
C SER A 185 12.63 14.57 4.29
N ALA A 186 12.98 15.85 4.18
CA ALA A 186 12.89 16.61 2.95
C ALA A 186 14.18 17.39 2.70
N SER A 187 14.60 17.44 1.44
CA SER A 187 15.79 18.15 0.98
C SER A 187 15.56 18.75 -0.41
N LEU A 188 16.40 19.72 -0.79
CA LEU A 188 16.42 20.28 -2.14
C LEU A 188 17.63 19.73 -2.88
N ILE A 189 17.49 19.45 -4.17
CA ILE A 189 18.56 18.98 -5.04
C ILE A 189 18.77 19.97 -6.18
N GLU A 190 20.02 20.41 -6.34
CA GLU A 190 20.46 21.24 -7.45
C GLU A 190 21.66 20.56 -8.12
N GLY A 191 21.43 20.00 -9.32
CA GLY A 191 22.44 19.19 -10.00
C GLY A 191 22.79 17.92 -9.20
N GLU A 192 24.01 17.85 -8.68
CA GLU A 192 24.51 16.76 -7.82
C GLU A 192 24.55 17.13 -6.33
N GLU A 193 24.21 18.38 -5.97
CA GLU A 193 24.31 18.86 -4.59
C GLU A 193 22.97 18.71 -3.85
N THR A 194 23.05 18.24 -2.60
CA THR A 194 21.92 18.20 -1.67
C THR A 194 21.96 19.40 -0.73
N LEU A 195 20.93 20.22 -0.82
CA LEU A 195 20.75 21.44 -0.05
C LEU A 195 19.74 21.19 1.09
N GLN A 196 20.03 21.73 2.27
CA GLN A 196 19.21 21.57 3.47
C GLN A 196 18.34 22.79 3.71
N PHE A 197 17.15 22.58 4.29
CA PHE A 197 16.27 23.67 4.69
C PHE A 197 16.72 24.29 6.04
N PRO A 198 16.55 25.61 6.23
CA PRO A 198 16.17 26.59 5.21
C PRO A 198 17.34 26.87 4.25
N TYR A 199 17.03 27.19 2.99
CA TYR A 199 18.00 27.49 1.94
C TYR A 199 17.77 28.88 1.36
N ASP A 200 18.81 29.71 1.31
CA ASP A 200 18.76 31.08 0.79
C ASP A 200 19.24 31.13 -0.66
N LEU A 201 18.32 31.42 -1.57
CA LEU A 201 18.54 31.45 -3.01
C LEU A 201 18.59 32.89 -3.53
N ALA A 202 19.72 33.29 -4.10
CA ALA A 202 19.84 34.60 -4.76
C ALA A 202 19.22 34.59 -6.15
N LEU A 203 18.34 35.55 -6.44
CA LEU A 203 17.60 35.65 -7.70
C LEU A 203 17.75 37.03 -8.32
N ASP A 204 18.19 37.06 -9.57
CA ASP A 204 18.18 38.27 -10.39
C ASP A 204 16.74 38.70 -10.75
N PRO A 205 16.50 39.97 -11.12
CA PRO A 205 15.16 40.45 -11.49
C PRO A 205 14.55 39.61 -12.61
N SER A 206 13.27 39.23 -12.48
CA SER A 206 12.55 38.40 -13.46
C SER A 206 13.14 37.00 -13.71
N ALA A 207 14.12 36.56 -12.91
CA ALA A 207 14.71 35.23 -13.03
C ALA A 207 13.80 34.15 -12.44
N THR A 208 13.81 32.99 -13.09
CA THR A 208 13.21 31.74 -12.61
C THR A 208 14.35 30.76 -12.35
N HIS A 209 14.36 30.17 -11.16
CA HIS A 209 15.33 29.15 -10.79
C HIS A 209 14.61 27.85 -10.45
N ALA A 210 15.06 26.74 -11.05
CA ALA A 210 14.45 25.43 -10.91
C ALA A 210 15.38 24.48 -10.15
N MET A 211 14.81 23.75 -9.20
CA MET A 211 15.47 22.77 -8.35
C MET A 211 14.51 21.59 -8.10
N LYS A 212 15.01 20.47 -7.58
CA LYS A 212 14.16 19.35 -7.20
C LYS A 212 13.91 19.33 -5.70
N LEU A 213 12.69 19.02 -5.30
CA LEU A 213 12.33 18.69 -3.93
C LEU A 213 12.31 17.17 -3.77
N GLN A 214 13.16 16.64 -2.88
CA GLN A 214 13.17 15.24 -2.52
C GLN A 214 12.52 15.03 -1.15
N ILE A 215 11.66 14.02 -1.07
CA ILE A 215 10.99 13.60 0.16
C ILE A 215 11.20 12.10 0.34
N GLU A 216 11.60 11.73 1.55
CA GLU A 216 11.85 10.35 1.96
C GLU A 216 11.08 10.04 3.25
N THR A 217 10.80 8.76 3.50
CA THR A 217 10.16 8.30 4.74
C THR A 217 10.82 7.05 5.29
N MET A 218 10.96 7.00 6.61
CA MET A 218 11.30 5.80 7.38
C MET A 218 10.05 5.03 7.85
N LYS A 219 8.85 5.56 7.60
CA LYS A 219 7.55 4.98 7.99
C LYS A 219 6.60 4.96 6.78
N PRO A 220 6.78 4.01 5.83
CA PRO A 220 5.92 3.90 4.64
C PRO A 220 4.49 3.43 4.99
N GLY A 221 3.54 3.56 4.07
CA GLY A 221 2.13 3.15 4.26
C GLY A 221 1.18 4.29 4.69
N ARG A 222 1.63 5.55 4.59
CA ARG A 222 0.84 6.74 4.94
C ARG A 222 0.89 7.77 3.82
N LYS A 223 -0.21 8.53 3.67
CA LYS A 223 -0.31 9.73 2.84
C LYS A 223 -0.31 10.97 3.73
N ASP A 224 0.58 11.92 3.44
CA ASP A 224 0.63 13.23 4.10
C ASP A 224 1.00 14.33 3.10
N SER A 225 0.88 15.59 3.53
CA SER A 225 1.24 16.77 2.75
C SER A 225 2.17 17.69 3.54
N LEU A 226 3.14 18.29 2.85
CA LEU A 226 4.02 19.32 3.39
C LEU A 226 3.88 20.62 2.60
N ASN A 227 4.11 21.73 3.28
CA ASN A 227 4.11 23.06 2.69
C ASN A 227 5.53 23.57 2.58
N ILE A 228 5.90 24.04 1.39
CA ILE A 228 7.17 24.68 1.11
C ILE A 228 6.86 26.17 0.97
N THR A 229 7.66 27.03 1.57
CA THR A 229 7.44 28.48 1.55
C THR A 229 8.72 29.19 1.13
N ALA A 230 8.61 30.07 0.15
CA ALA A 230 9.68 30.98 -0.25
C ALA A 230 9.33 32.38 0.24
N THR A 231 10.20 32.98 1.05
CA THR A 231 10.02 34.33 1.63
C THR A 231 11.12 35.27 1.16
N SER A 232 10.73 36.48 0.73
CA SER A 232 11.68 37.51 0.31
C SER A 232 12.42 38.06 1.53
N LEU A 233 13.75 38.02 1.50
CA LEU A 233 14.56 38.66 2.52
C LEU A 233 14.64 40.17 2.33
N GLY A 234 14.53 40.66 1.08
CA GLY A 234 14.41 42.10 0.78
C GLY A 234 13.11 42.71 1.27
N ASN A 235 12.01 41.96 1.26
CA ASN A 235 10.74 42.36 1.84
C ASN A 235 9.94 41.16 2.38
N ARG A 236 10.04 40.92 3.68
CA ARG A 236 9.42 39.77 4.37
C ARG A 236 7.88 39.70 4.28
N SER A 237 7.21 40.77 3.86
CA SER A 237 5.76 40.74 3.57
C SER A 237 5.42 39.99 2.27
N LYS A 238 6.42 39.70 1.44
CA LYS A 238 6.28 38.97 0.18
C LYS A 238 6.73 37.54 0.36
N ASN A 239 5.78 36.61 0.26
CA ASN A 239 6.04 35.18 0.29
C ASN A 239 5.13 34.45 -0.70
N SER A 240 5.52 33.22 -1.03
CA SER A 240 4.72 32.29 -1.81
C SER A 240 4.85 30.91 -1.18
N SER A 241 3.78 30.12 -1.19
CA SER A 241 3.78 28.76 -0.65
C SER A 241 3.15 27.78 -1.63
N VAL A 242 3.69 26.56 -1.66
CA VAL A 242 3.20 25.43 -2.46
C VAL A 242 3.06 24.20 -1.57
N GLN A 243 2.18 23.27 -1.98
CA GLN A 243 1.91 22.05 -1.23
C GLN A 243 2.35 20.81 -2.00
N ALA A 244 3.17 19.96 -1.39
CA ALA A 244 3.52 18.64 -1.92
C ALA A 244 2.79 17.57 -1.12
N SER A 245 2.02 16.70 -1.79
CA SER A 245 1.36 15.55 -1.17
C SER A 245 2.00 14.26 -1.64
N VAL A 246 2.42 13.40 -0.72
CA VAL A 246 3.06 12.12 -1.06
C VAL A 246 2.32 10.97 -0.39
N SER A 247 2.10 9.90 -1.14
CA SER A 247 1.63 8.62 -0.63
C SER A 247 2.72 7.57 -0.82
N PHE A 248 3.31 7.10 0.27
CA PHE A 248 4.27 6.00 0.23
C PHE A 248 3.54 4.67 0.38
N ALA A 249 3.71 3.77 -0.58
CA ALA A 249 3.16 2.42 -0.50
C ALA A 249 3.71 1.67 0.72
N THR A 250 2.92 0.79 1.32
CA THR A 250 3.35 -0.06 2.44
C THR A 250 4.49 -0.97 1.99
N GLU A 251 5.53 -1.12 2.80
CA GLU A 251 6.58 -2.11 2.54
C GLU A 251 5.99 -3.52 2.67
N VAL A 252 5.76 -4.19 1.54
CA VAL A 252 5.40 -5.61 1.54
C VAL A 252 6.69 -6.38 1.80
N ARG A 253 6.96 -6.68 3.07
CA ARG A 253 8.12 -7.49 3.49
C ARG A 253 8.05 -8.85 2.80
N GLY A 254 9.16 -9.36 2.27
CA GLY A 254 9.23 -10.73 1.77
C GLY A 254 8.89 -11.70 2.90
N TYR A 255 7.84 -12.48 2.73
CA TYR A 255 7.46 -13.52 3.68
C TYR A 255 7.04 -14.79 2.93
N SER A 256 7.29 -15.93 3.55
CA SER A 256 6.88 -17.24 3.05
C SER A 256 6.00 -17.91 4.09
N VAL A 257 4.89 -18.49 3.63
CA VAL A 257 3.91 -19.18 4.46
C VAL A 257 3.71 -20.59 3.96
N ASP A 258 3.63 -21.53 4.90
CA ASP A 258 3.20 -22.89 4.65
C ASP A 258 2.11 -23.26 5.67
N ILE A 259 0.90 -23.53 5.16
CA ILE A 259 -0.27 -23.88 5.95
C ILE A 259 -0.50 -25.37 5.82
N ASN A 260 -0.36 -26.09 6.94
CA ASN A 260 -0.66 -27.51 6.99
C ASN A 260 -1.96 -27.72 7.77
N VAL A 261 -3.02 -28.00 7.03
CA VAL A 261 -4.33 -28.43 7.55
C VAL A 261 -4.77 -29.68 6.78
N PRO A 262 -5.45 -30.65 7.41
CA PRO A 262 -6.00 -31.79 6.68
C PRO A 262 -6.98 -31.33 5.61
N GLU A 263 -6.93 -31.95 4.43
CA GLU A 263 -7.84 -31.64 3.32
C GLU A 263 -9.31 -31.92 3.71
N LYS A 264 -9.50 -32.90 4.60
CA LYS A 264 -10.81 -33.38 5.03
C LYS A 264 -10.83 -33.59 6.55
N LEU A 265 -11.91 -33.13 7.17
CA LEU A 265 -12.19 -33.29 8.59
C LEU A 265 -13.50 -34.03 8.78
N VAL A 266 -13.60 -34.82 9.85
CA VAL A 266 -14.83 -35.52 10.23
C VAL A 266 -15.49 -34.79 11.38
N VAL A 267 -16.82 -34.67 11.32
CA VAL A 267 -17.62 -34.04 12.38
C VAL A 267 -17.35 -34.69 13.74
N ASN A 268 -17.24 -33.87 14.78
CA ASN A 268 -16.95 -34.21 16.17
C ASN A 268 -15.61 -34.91 16.40
N ARG A 269 -14.64 -34.73 15.50
CA ARG A 269 -13.26 -35.21 15.69
C ARG A 269 -12.26 -34.07 15.81
N THR A 270 -11.18 -34.35 16.52
CA THR A 270 -10.11 -33.38 16.76
C THR A 270 -8.95 -33.66 15.81
N TYR A 271 -8.55 -32.65 15.06
CA TYR A 271 -7.40 -32.68 14.16
C TYR A 271 -6.36 -31.65 14.58
N LYS A 272 -5.10 -31.88 14.20
CA LYS A 272 -4.03 -30.91 14.39
C LYS A 272 -3.77 -30.18 13.08
N GLY A 273 -3.44 -28.90 13.18
CA GLY A 273 -2.97 -28.07 12.08
C GLY A 273 -1.78 -27.24 12.52
N SER A 274 -1.03 -26.73 11.55
CA SER A 274 0.08 -25.82 11.80
C SER A 274 0.17 -24.74 10.74
N PHE A 275 0.60 -23.56 11.17
CA PHE A 275 0.89 -22.42 10.31
C PHE A 275 2.37 -22.07 10.46
N ARG A 276 3.13 -22.19 9.38
CA ARG A 276 4.57 -21.90 9.35
C ARG A 276 4.81 -20.57 8.64
N LEU A 277 5.55 -19.68 9.28
CA LEU A 277 5.88 -18.34 8.77
C LEU A 277 7.40 -18.14 8.77
N MET A 278 7.93 -17.61 7.68
CA MET A 278 9.32 -17.19 7.56
C MET A 278 9.40 -15.74 7.08
N LEU A 279 10.23 -14.95 7.74
CA LEU A 279 10.54 -13.57 7.40
C LEU A 279 12.03 -13.42 7.18
N ASP A 280 12.41 -12.43 6.35
CA ASP A 280 13.81 -12.06 6.10
C ASP A 280 14.47 -11.31 7.26
N VAL A 281 13.81 -11.21 8.42
CA VAL A 281 14.29 -10.57 9.65
C VAL A 281 13.88 -11.35 10.89
N ASP A 282 14.59 -11.12 11.99
CA ASP A 282 14.19 -11.61 13.31
C ASP A 282 13.04 -10.76 13.86
N GLU A 283 11.89 -11.38 14.12
CA GLU A 283 10.68 -10.65 14.54
C GLU A 283 9.77 -11.54 15.43
N GLU A 284 8.85 -10.91 16.17
CA GLU A 284 7.72 -11.60 16.81
C GLU A 284 6.43 -11.28 16.06
N VAL A 285 5.72 -12.32 15.62
CA VAL A 285 4.48 -12.17 14.85
C VAL A 285 3.34 -12.84 15.61
N MET A 286 2.25 -12.11 15.79
CA MET A 286 0.99 -12.67 16.27
C MET A 286 0.24 -13.29 15.08
N VAL A 287 -0.02 -14.60 15.18
CA VAL A 287 -0.85 -15.36 14.25
C VAL A 287 -2.22 -15.52 14.88
N GLY A 288 -3.20 -14.77 14.39
CA GLY A 288 -4.61 -14.92 14.73
C GLY A 288 -5.32 -15.83 13.73
N ILE A 289 -6.21 -16.68 14.21
CA ILE A 289 -7.01 -17.60 13.41
C ILE A 289 -8.48 -17.21 13.56
N ILE A 290 -9.15 -17.02 12.44
CA ILE A 290 -10.59 -16.77 12.35
C ILE A 290 -11.23 -17.97 11.69
N ALA A 291 -12.19 -18.56 12.41
CA ALA A 291 -12.97 -19.70 11.96
C ALA A 291 -14.47 -19.44 12.20
N PRO A 292 -15.36 -20.04 11.40
CA PRO A 292 -16.80 -19.98 11.62
C PRO A 292 -17.20 -20.72 12.91
N LYS A 293 -18.42 -20.48 13.42
CA LYS A 293 -18.89 -21.00 14.72
C LYS A 293 -18.94 -22.52 14.77
N GLU A 294 -19.12 -23.15 13.62
CA GLU A 294 -19.23 -24.59 13.46
C GLU A 294 -17.85 -25.27 13.53
N LEU A 295 -16.75 -24.52 13.34
CA LEU A 295 -15.37 -25.00 13.39
C LEU A 295 -14.64 -24.37 14.59
N MET A 296 -14.50 -25.14 15.66
CA MET A 296 -13.73 -24.73 16.83
C MET A 296 -12.24 -24.88 16.56
N VAL A 297 -11.46 -23.83 16.85
CA VAL A 297 -10.00 -23.83 16.71
C VAL A 297 -9.35 -23.38 18.02
N ILE A 298 -8.35 -24.11 18.51
CA ILE A 298 -7.67 -23.81 19.76
C ILE A 298 -6.14 -23.96 19.61
N PRO A 299 -5.34 -22.96 20.00
CA PRO A 299 -5.73 -21.59 20.36
C PRO A 299 -6.06 -20.74 19.11
N LEU A 300 -6.89 -19.71 19.27
CA LEU A 300 -7.24 -18.76 18.20
C LEU A 300 -6.17 -17.70 17.93
N ALA A 301 -5.19 -17.54 18.81
CA ALA A 301 -4.09 -16.61 18.62
C ALA A 301 -2.82 -17.12 19.30
N GLN A 302 -1.67 -16.98 18.63
CA GLN A 302 -0.36 -17.36 19.14
C GLN A 302 0.70 -16.35 18.70
N ILE A 303 1.68 -16.08 19.55
CA ILE A 303 2.86 -15.31 19.18
C ILE A 303 3.96 -16.30 18.78
N VAL A 304 4.51 -16.13 17.58
CA VAL A 304 5.61 -16.94 17.06
C VAL A 304 6.83 -16.08 16.80
N LYS A 305 8.00 -16.60 17.16
CA LYS A 305 9.29 -15.98 16.82
C LYS A 305 9.71 -16.45 15.44
N VAL A 306 9.98 -15.53 14.53
CA VAL A 306 10.39 -15.79 13.15
C VAL A 306 11.79 -15.23 12.92
N SER A 307 12.54 -15.88 12.05
CA SER A 307 13.88 -15.47 11.64
C SER A 307 14.17 -15.92 10.21
N PRO A 308 15.20 -15.37 9.53
CA PRO A 308 15.58 -15.80 8.18
C PRO A 308 16.04 -17.26 8.12
N LYS A 309 16.46 -17.82 9.26
CA LYS A 309 17.03 -19.17 9.36
C LYS A 309 16.07 -20.20 9.95
N LYS A 310 15.05 -19.74 10.67
CA LYS A 310 14.13 -20.60 11.41
C LYS A 310 12.71 -20.06 11.30
N PRO A 311 11.80 -20.82 10.69
CA PRO A 311 10.40 -20.42 10.61
C PRO A 311 9.75 -20.47 12.01
N GLY A 312 8.86 -19.52 12.26
CA GLY A 312 7.94 -19.56 13.38
C GLY A 312 6.81 -20.54 13.06
N VAL A 313 6.38 -21.32 14.06
CA VAL A 313 5.34 -22.34 13.88
C VAL A 313 4.24 -22.12 14.91
N ALA A 314 3.02 -21.84 14.45
CA ALA A 314 1.82 -21.79 15.29
C ALA A 314 1.06 -23.11 15.13
N ASN A 315 0.91 -23.87 16.23
CA ASN A 315 0.22 -25.16 16.22
C ASN A 315 -1.18 -25.01 16.80
N PHE A 316 -2.20 -25.52 16.14
CA PHE A 316 -3.58 -25.42 16.59
C PHE A 316 -4.29 -26.76 16.42
N THR A 317 -5.37 -26.93 17.18
CA THR A 317 -6.31 -28.05 17.03
C THR A 317 -7.62 -27.55 16.48
N MET A 318 -8.30 -28.41 15.73
CA MET A 318 -9.55 -28.12 15.04
C MET A 318 -10.58 -29.19 15.37
N LEU A 319 -11.82 -28.76 15.63
CA LEU A 319 -12.96 -29.65 15.82
C LEU A 319 -14.20 -29.03 15.18
N ALA A 320 -14.81 -29.76 14.25
CA ALA A 320 -16.01 -29.30 13.55
C ALA A 320 -17.27 -29.95 14.14
N SER A 321 -18.32 -29.17 14.35
CA SER A 321 -19.60 -29.62 14.91
C SER A 321 -20.65 -29.96 13.85
N ALA A 322 -20.45 -29.54 12.60
CA ALA A 322 -21.35 -29.79 11.49
C ALA A 322 -20.57 -29.95 10.18
N SER A 323 -21.10 -30.74 9.25
CA SER A 323 -20.52 -30.92 7.91
C SER A 323 -20.68 -29.65 7.07
N GLY A 324 -19.70 -29.36 6.21
CA GLY A 324 -19.68 -28.19 5.35
C GLY A 324 -18.27 -27.84 4.90
N GLN A 325 -18.14 -26.86 4.01
CA GLN A 325 -16.85 -26.26 3.68
C GLN A 325 -16.66 -24.98 4.50
N TYR A 326 -15.55 -24.92 5.24
CA TYR A 326 -15.24 -23.79 6.12
C TYR A 326 -13.93 -23.13 5.71
N PRO A 327 -13.90 -21.80 5.54
CA PRO A 327 -12.67 -21.07 5.40
C PRO A 327 -12.00 -20.88 6.78
N LEU A 328 -10.70 -21.10 6.82
CA LEU A 328 -9.80 -20.64 7.88
C LEU A 328 -9.06 -19.42 7.38
N ILE A 329 -9.15 -18.31 8.11
CA ILE A 329 -8.44 -17.07 7.78
C ILE A 329 -7.39 -16.82 8.84
N PHE A 330 -6.14 -16.65 8.42
CA PHE A 330 -5.01 -16.34 9.26
C PHE A 330 -4.69 -14.85 9.14
N ARG A 331 -4.77 -14.14 10.26
CA ARG A 331 -4.39 -12.73 10.40
C ARG A 331 -3.04 -12.62 11.07
N LEU A 332 -2.11 -11.96 10.39
CA LEU A 332 -0.75 -11.77 10.87
C LEU A 332 -0.55 -10.31 11.30
N MET A 333 0.11 -10.12 12.43
CA MET A 333 0.45 -8.79 12.94
C MET A 333 1.85 -8.83 13.53
N ASP A 334 2.72 -7.92 13.10
CA ASP A 334 4.08 -7.82 13.65
C ASP A 334 4.11 -7.19 15.06
N SER A 335 5.28 -7.14 15.68
CA SER A 335 5.49 -6.57 17.01
C SER A 335 5.17 -5.07 17.11
N HIS A 336 5.09 -4.37 15.98
CA HIS A 336 4.76 -2.95 15.89
C HIS A 336 3.27 -2.71 15.63
N GLY A 337 2.47 -3.76 15.52
CA GLY A 337 1.04 -3.68 15.23
C GLY A 337 0.70 -3.49 13.75
N ILE A 338 1.66 -3.69 12.85
CA ILE A 338 1.45 -3.59 11.41
C ILE A 338 0.85 -4.91 10.91
N PRO A 339 -0.35 -4.90 10.29
CA PRO A 339 -0.94 -6.10 9.73
C PRO A 339 -0.20 -6.54 8.46
N MET A 340 0.03 -7.84 8.32
CA MET A 340 0.50 -8.43 7.05
C MET A 340 -0.69 -8.98 6.23
N PRO A 341 -0.51 -9.36 4.95
CA PRO A 341 -1.61 -9.89 4.15
C PRO A 341 -2.25 -11.13 4.80
N GLU A 342 -3.56 -11.26 4.64
CA GLU A 342 -4.32 -12.40 5.17
C GLU A 342 -4.05 -13.65 4.34
N GLU A 343 -3.89 -14.78 5.03
CA GLU A 343 -3.74 -16.08 4.39
C GLU A 343 -4.99 -16.92 4.63
N THR A 344 -5.37 -17.76 3.67
CA THR A 344 -6.61 -18.53 3.77
C THR A 344 -6.39 -20.00 3.41
N ALA A 345 -7.02 -20.89 4.18
CA ALA A 345 -7.14 -22.30 3.86
C ALA A 345 -8.60 -22.72 3.84
N ALA A 346 -8.95 -23.70 3.02
CA ALA A 346 -10.30 -24.27 2.98
C ALA A 346 -10.28 -25.66 3.62
N ILE A 347 -11.24 -25.92 4.50
CA ILE A 347 -11.45 -27.22 5.12
C ILE A 347 -12.76 -27.80 4.63
N ASN A 348 -12.73 -29.06 4.21
CA ASN A 348 -13.93 -29.82 3.92
C ASN A 348 -14.31 -30.72 5.09
N VAL A 349 -15.44 -30.45 5.74
CA VAL A 349 -15.95 -31.26 6.85
C VAL A 349 -17.06 -32.19 6.37
N VAL A 350 -16.88 -33.49 6.59
CA VAL A 350 -17.84 -34.52 6.23
C VAL A 350 -18.39 -35.25 7.47
N PRO A 351 -19.61 -35.80 7.41
CA PRO A 351 -20.04 -36.77 8.41
C PRO A 351 -19.16 -38.02 8.36
N SER A 352 -18.98 -38.70 9.49
CA SER A 352 -18.34 -40.02 9.49
C SER A 352 -19.20 -41.04 8.75
N THR A 353 -18.61 -41.90 7.92
CA THR A 353 -19.37 -42.85 7.10
C THR A 353 -18.86 -44.28 7.25
N GLY A 354 -19.77 -45.25 7.30
CA GLY A 354 -19.46 -46.67 7.15
C GLY A 354 -18.58 -47.29 8.23
N MET A 355 -18.05 -48.46 7.91
CA MET A 355 -17.12 -49.23 8.73
C MET A 355 -15.84 -49.49 7.93
N ALA A 356 -14.70 -49.57 8.60
CA ALA A 356 -13.47 -50.10 8.01
C ALA A 356 -12.97 -51.30 8.81
N VAL A 357 -12.35 -52.25 8.12
CA VAL A 357 -11.61 -53.38 8.71
C VAL A 357 -10.13 -53.12 8.52
N LEU A 358 -9.41 -52.94 9.63
CA LEU A 358 -7.96 -52.82 9.66
C LEU A 358 -7.35 -54.18 9.99
N THR A 359 -6.43 -54.66 9.17
CA THR A 359 -5.82 -55.99 9.35
C THR A 359 -4.37 -56.02 8.85
N GLY A 360 -3.62 -57.08 9.19
CA GLY A 360 -2.29 -57.32 8.64
C GLY A 360 -2.29 -57.54 7.13
N ASP A 361 -1.22 -57.13 6.47
CA ASP A 361 -0.96 -57.39 5.04
C ASP A 361 -0.50 -58.82 4.73
N ASP A 362 -0.31 -59.66 5.75
CA ASP A 362 0.04 -61.05 5.57
C ASP A 362 -1.07 -61.85 4.89
N PHE A 363 -0.67 -62.91 4.20
CA PHE A 363 -1.57 -63.67 3.34
C PHE A 363 -2.74 -64.32 4.10
N LEU A 364 -2.59 -64.67 5.37
CA LEU A 364 -3.66 -65.32 6.13
C LEU A 364 -4.74 -64.31 6.51
N TYR A 365 -4.34 -63.20 7.13
CA TYR A 365 -5.26 -62.16 7.61
C TYR A 365 -5.93 -61.39 6.47
N SER A 366 -5.15 -60.98 5.46
CA SER A 366 -5.69 -60.28 4.27
C SER A 366 -6.70 -61.15 3.51
N THR A 367 -6.52 -62.47 3.46
CA THR A 367 -7.47 -63.40 2.84
C THR A 367 -8.78 -63.47 3.61
N ILE A 368 -8.75 -63.61 4.95
CA ILE A 368 -9.95 -63.63 5.78
C ILE A 368 -10.78 -62.35 5.57
N ALA A 369 -10.12 -61.18 5.62
CA ALA A 369 -10.78 -59.91 5.42
C ALA A 369 -11.30 -59.75 3.98
N SER A 370 -10.57 -60.23 2.96
CA SER A 370 -10.99 -60.05 1.57
C SER A 370 -12.25 -60.84 1.19
N VAL A 371 -12.47 -62.01 1.80
CA VAL A 371 -13.68 -62.83 1.54
C VAL A 371 -14.95 -62.09 1.94
N SER A 372 -14.90 -61.30 3.00
CA SER A 372 -16.09 -60.69 3.59
C SER A 372 -16.65 -59.51 2.76
N ARG A 373 -15.89 -58.98 1.79
CA ARG A 373 -16.34 -57.95 0.83
C ARG A 373 -17.48 -58.40 -0.09
N MET A 374 -17.65 -59.71 -0.29
CA MET A 374 -18.64 -60.30 -1.21
C MET A 374 -19.76 -61.04 -0.47
N GLY A 375 -19.92 -60.80 0.84
CA GLY A 375 -20.88 -61.49 1.70
C GLY A 375 -22.34 -61.17 1.37
N ASN A 376 -23.20 -62.17 1.57
CA ASN A 376 -24.64 -62.09 1.31
C ASN A 376 -25.36 -61.20 2.35
N GLY A 377 -25.31 -59.88 2.14
CA GLY A 377 -25.94 -58.89 3.04
C GLY A 377 -25.07 -58.41 4.20
N THR A 378 -23.74 -58.44 4.01
CA THR A 378 -22.77 -57.81 4.92
C THR A 378 -22.88 -56.28 4.85
N ILE A 379 -22.48 -55.59 5.93
CA ILE A 379 -22.37 -54.13 5.94
C ILE A 379 -21.34 -53.73 4.87
N ASP A 380 -21.57 -52.64 4.15
CA ASP A 380 -20.56 -52.10 3.23
C ASP A 380 -19.39 -51.55 4.06
N PHE A 381 -18.19 -52.08 3.85
CA PHE A 381 -16.97 -51.67 4.56
C PHE A 381 -15.75 -51.72 3.67
N ASP A 382 -14.79 -50.88 4.02
CA ASP A 382 -13.48 -50.87 3.41
C ASP A 382 -12.48 -51.73 4.17
N ILE A 383 -11.54 -52.30 3.44
CA ILE A 383 -10.46 -53.12 4.00
C ILE A 383 -9.18 -52.32 3.83
N ILE A 384 -8.51 -52.08 4.96
CA ILE A 384 -7.21 -51.43 5.03
C ILE A 384 -6.23 -52.45 5.58
N THR A 385 -5.18 -52.73 4.82
CA THR A 385 -4.13 -53.67 5.20
C THR A 385 -2.88 -52.90 5.58
N THR A 386 -2.25 -53.27 6.70
CA THR A 386 -1.04 -52.61 7.17
C THR A 386 0.06 -53.64 7.47
N ALA A 387 1.31 -53.23 7.29
CA ALA A 387 2.45 -54.07 7.65
C ALA A 387 2.60 -54.15 9.18
N PRO A 388 3.22 -55.21 9.73
CA PRO A 388 3.48 -55.29 11.16
C PRO A 388 4.32 -54.11 11.65
N GLY A 389 3.89 -53.49 12.75
CA GLY A 389 4.53 -52.30 13.34
C GLY A 389 3.68 -51.06 13.20
N ILE A 390 4.31 -49.91 12.91
CA ILE A 390 3.66 -48.59 12.94
C ILE A 390 2.74 -48.43 11.72
N ILE A 391 1.50 -48.05 11.98
CA ILE A 391 0.51 -47.74 10.93
C ILE A 391 0.91 -46.41 10.27
N PRO A 392 1.00 -46.35 8.92
CA PRO A 392 1.28 -45.11 8.20
C PRO A 392 0.27 -44.00 8.53
N ASP A 393 0.74 -42.74 8.57
CA ASP A 393 -0.11 -41.59 8.88
C ASP A 393 -1.29 -41.45 7.90
N GLU A 394 -1.09 -41.76 6.62
CA GLU A 394 -2.13 -41.74 5.57
C GLU A 394 -3.27 -42.76 5.87
N ASP A 395 -2.91 -43.97 6.29
CA ASP A 395 -3.90 -44.99 6.68
C ASP A 395 -4.63 -44.56 7.96
N MET A 396 -3.93 -43.91 8.89
CA MET A 396 -4.52 -43.40 10.13
C MET A 396 -5.52 -42.27 9.87
N GLU A 397 -5.19 -41.33 8.98
CA GLU A 397 -6.10 -40.28 8.52
C GLU A 397 -7.33 -40.88 7.84
N THR A 398 -7.14 -41.89 7.00
CA THR A 398 -8.23 -42.63 6.35
C THR A 398 -9.14 -43.32 7.37
N LEU A 399 -8.58 -43.98 8.39
CA LEU A 399 -9.34 -44.63 9.46
C LEU A 399 -10.18 -43.63 10.27
N GLN A 400 -9.74 -42.39 10.39
CA GLN A 400 -10.49 -41.34 11.07
C GLN A 400 -11.77 -40.92 10.32
N GLU A 401 -11.96 -41.35 9.08
CA GLU A 401 -13.18 -41.08 8.32
C GLU A 401 -14.35 -42.00 8.70
N TYR A 402 -14.05 -43.20 9.22
CA TYR A 402 -15.03 -44.24 9.44
C TYR A 402 -15.70 -44.14 10.79
N SER A 403 -17.01 -44.34 10.83
CA SER A 403 -17.78 -44.33 12.08
C SER A 403 -17.43 -45.50 13.01
N ARG A 404 -16.94 -46.60 12.43
CA ARG A 404 -16.49 -47.79 13.15
C ARG A 404 -15.26 -48.38 12.48
N VAL A 405 -14.25 -48.75 13.27
CA VAL A 405 -13.06 -49.47 12.84
C VAL A 405 -13.01 -50.81 13.56
N LEU A 406 -12.98 -51.89 12.80
CA LEU A 406 -12.80 -53.23 13.31
C LEU A 406 -11.35 -53.67 13.04
N ILE A 407 -10.59 -53.93 14.09
CA ILE A 407 -9.21 -54.41 13.95
C ILE A 407 -9.23 -55.93 13.99
N LEU A 408 -8.70 -56.60 12.97
CA LEU A 408 -8.51 -58.05 12.94
C LEU A 408 -7.02 -58.36 13.13
N GLY A 409 -6.68 -58.99 14.26
CA GLY A 409 -5.30 -59.29 14.62
C GLY A 409 -4.95 -58.81 16.03
N ASN A 410 -3.96 -59.46 16.64
CA ASN A 410 -3.33 -59.00 17.87
C ASN A 410 -2.27 -57.91 17.57
N GLU A 411 -1.60 -57.42 18.62
CA GLU A 411 -0.56 -56.36 18.51
C GLU A 411 0.57 -56.72 17.54
N SER A 412 0.89 -58.02 17.38
CA SER A 412 1.94 -58.47 16.45
C SER A 412 1.54 -58.39 14.97
N VAL A 413 0.23 -58.26 14.70
CA VAL A 413 -0.33 -58.17 13.34
C VAL A 413 -0.68 -56.72 13.01
N VAL A 414 -1.37 -56.04 13.94
CA VAL A 414 -1.70 -54.61 13.86
C VAL A 414 -1.32 -53.98 15.19
N ALA A 415 -0.38 -53.03 15.19
CA ALA A 415 0.05 -52.37 16.41
C ALA A 415 -1.09 -51.60 17.10
N ASP A 416 -0.91 -51.34 18.40
CA ASP A 416 -1.90 -50.65 19.24
C ASP A 416 -2.00 -49.14 18.98
N ASP A 417 -1.29 -48.63 17.96
CA ASP A 417 -1.28 -47.20 17.60
C ASP A 417 -2.66 -46.70 17.18
N ALA A 418 -3.46 -47.55 16.54
CA ALA A 418 -4.84 -47.24 16.14
C ALA A 418 -5.72 -46.93 17.37
N GLU A 419 -5.61 -47.72 18.43
CA GLU A 419 -6.37 -47.52 19.67
C GLU A 419 -5.99 -46.26 20.45
N ARG A 420 -4.79 -45.74 20.24
CA ARG A 420 -4.33 -44.52 20.92
C ARG A 420 -4.87 -43.25 20.27
N ILE A 421 -5.21 -43.32 18.98
CA ILE A 421 -5.52 -42.15 18.15
C ILE A 421 -7.01 -42.07 17.85
N LEU A 422 -7.64 -43.21 17.58
CA LEU A 422 -9.08 -43.30 17.31
C LEU A 422 -9.87 -43.31 18.63
N ASP A 423 -11.13 -42.89 18.59
CA ASP A 423 -12.01 -42.89 19.76
C ASP A 423 -12.35 -44.34 20.16
N GLU A 424 -12.23 -44.69 21.45
CA GLU A 424 -12.54 -46.03 21.98
C GLU A 424 -13.95 -46.50 21.60
N SER A 425 -14.91 -45.57 21.46
CA SER A 425 -16.29 -45.89 21.06
C SER A 425 -16.43 -46.36 19.62
N GLN A 426 -15.41 -46.15 18.79
CA GLN A 426 -15.39 -46.44 17.36
C GLN A 426 -14.59 -47.71 17.04
N ILE A 427 -13.80 -48.23 17.98
CA ILE A 427 -12.87 -49.33 17.71
C ILE A 427 -13.34 -50.61 18.37
N LYS A 428 -13.24 -51.71 17.62
CA LYS A 428 -13.33 -53.06 18.19
C LYS A 428 -12.19 -53.91 17.64
N ARG A 429 -11.29 -54.35 18.53
CA ARG A 429 -10.27 -55.34 18.17
C ARG A 429 -10.79 -56.77 18.38
N ILE A 430 -10.61 -57.59 17.35
CA ILE A 430 -10.69 -59.04 17.39
C ILE A 430 -9.26 -59.56 17.37
N GLY A 431 -8.70 -59.74 18.56
CA GLY A 431 -7.33 -60.20 18.77
C GLY A 431 -7.28 -61.40 19.71
N GLY A 432 -6.28 -62.27 19.52
CA GLY A 432 -6.02 -63.43 20.36
C GLY A 432 -4.84 -64.24 19.83
N ASP A 433 -4.53 -65.35 20.50
CA ASP A 433 -3.39 -66.20 20.11
C ASP A 433 -3.74 -67.25 19.05
N SER A 434 -5.03 -67.42 18.75
CA SER A 434 -5.51 -68.37 17.75
C SER A 434 -6.23 -67.68 16.60
N LEU A 435 -5.74 -67.92 15.39
CA LEU A 435 -6.38 -67.44 14.17
C LEU A 435 -7.72 -68.15 13.91
N TYR A 436 -7.86 -69.40 14.35
CA TYR A 436 -9.14 -70.11 14.34
C TYR A 436 -10.21 -69.39 15.18
N GLU A 437 -9.88 -69.01 16.42
CA GLU A 437 -10.77 -68.19 17.26
C GLU A 437 -11.10 -66.86 16.58
N GLN A 438 -10.08 -66.12 16.14
CA GLN A 438 -10.25 -64.81 15.53
C GLN A 438 -11.12 -64.87 14.27
N SER A 439 -10.93 -65.88 13.42
CA SER A 439 -11.73 -66.06 12.20
C SER A 439 -13.20 -66.28 12.50
N TRP A 440 -13.53 -67.04 13.55
CA TRP A 440 -14.92 -67.29 13.95
C TRP A 440 -15.58 -66.04 14.53
N ILE A 441 -14.88 -65.32 15.41
CA ILE A 441 -15.39 -64.06 15.97
C ILE A 441 -15.57 -63.04 14.85
N TYR A 442 -14.62 -62.95 13.92
CA TYR A 442 -14.72 -62.08 12.74
C TYR A 442 -15.91 -62.45 11.85
N ALA A 443 -16.10 -63.74 11.56
CA ALA A 443 -17.24 -64.22 10.80
C ALA A 443 -18.58 -63.83 11.48
N ALA A 444 -18.68 -64.02 12.79
CA ALA A 444 -19.84 -63.59 13.56
C ALA A 444 -20.02 -62.06 13.52
N ASP A 445 -18.96 -61.26 13.60
CA ASP A 445 -19.09 -59.81 13.57
C ASP A 445 -19.54 -59.27 12.21
N ILE A 446 -19.04 -59.85 11.12
CA ILE A 446 -19.29 -59.34 9.77
C ILE A 446 -20.60 -59.88 9.17
N TRP A 447 -20.88 -61.18 9.28
CA TRP A 447 -22.10 -61.80 8.74
C TRP A 447 -23.28 -61.63 9.68
N THR A 448 -23.68 -60.38 9.97
CA THR A 448 -24.72 -60.02 10.95
C THR A 448 -26.06 -60.76 10.77
N ASN A 449 -26.45 -61.05 9.53
CA ASN A 449 -27.64 -61.85 9.22
C ASN A 449 -27.45 -63.37 9.33
N GLY A 450 -26.21 -63.84 9.49
CA GLY A 450 -25.78 -65.23 9.50
C GLY A 450 -25.30 -65.72 8.13
N SER A 451 -24.86 -66.98 8.07
CA SER A 451 -24.48 -67.68 6.83
C SER A 451 -24.88 -69.14 6.94
N GLU A 452 -25.44 -69.72 5.89
CA GLU A 452 -25.88 -71.13 5.88
C GLU A 452 -24.69 -72.09 5.94
N SER A 453 -23.57 -71.67 5.35
CA SER A 453 -22.35 -72.46 5.29
C SER A 453 -21.09 -71.64 5.55
N VAL A 454 -20.01 -72.33 5.95
CA VAL A 454 -18.66 -71.78 6.18
C VAL A 454 -17.62 -72.63 5.46
N VAL A 455 -16.47 -72.04 5.11
CA VAL A 455 -15.31 -72.77 4.60
C VAL A 455 -14.19 -72.77 5.64
N LEU A 456 -13.79 -73.96 6.09
CA LEU A 456 -12.60 -74.18 6.91
C LEU A 456 -11.42 -74.53 6.01
N CYS A 457 -10.23 -74.03 6.33
CA CYS A 457 -9.02 -74.37 5.60
C CYS A 457 -7.81 -74.46 6.54
N GLY A 458 -6.81 -75.25 6.13
CA GLY A 458 -5.49 -75.18 6.73
C GLY A 458 -4.74 -73.89 6.38
N SER A 459 -3.53 -73.72 6.95
CA SER A 459 -2.67 -72.56 6.71
C SER A 459 -1.76 -72.67 5.47
N ARG A 460 -1.85 -73.78 4.71
CA ARG A 460 -1.07 -73.96 3.48
C ARG A 460 -1.62 -73.09 2.35
N SER A 461 -0.76 -72.42 1.61
CA SER A 461 -1.18 -71.44 0.59
C SER A 461 -2.10 -72.01 -0.50
N GLN A 462 -1.90 -73.26 -0.92
CA GLN A 462 -2.76 -73.91 -1.92
C GLN A 462 -4.18 -74.17 -1.41
N ASP A 463 -4.29 -74.61 -0.15
CA ASP A 463 -5.57 -74.86 0.51
C ASP A 463 -6.29 -73.53 0.78
N LEU A 464 -5.54 -72.51 1.22
CA LEU A 464 -6.05 -71.15 1.45
C LEU A 464 -6.64 -70.55 0.18
N PHE A 465 -5.92 -70.63 -0.95
CA PHE A 465 -6.40 -70.08 -2.22
C PHE A 465 -7.67 -70.78 -2.73
N ARG A 466 -7.74 -72.11 -2.61
CA ARG A 466 -8.94 -72.88 -3.00
C ARG A 466 -10.13 -72.56 -2.10
N ALA A 467 -9.89 -72.48 -0.80
CA ALA A 467 -10.90 -72.10 0.18
C ALA A 467 -11.40 -70.67 -0.06
N TYR A 468 -10.50 -69.73 -0.36
CA TYR A 468 -10.84 -68.35 -0.73
C TYR A 468 -11.75 -68.30 -1.95
N GLN A 469 -11.39 -69.01 -3.04
CA GLN A 469 -12.22 -69.04 -4.26
C GLN A 469 -13.62 -69.59 -3.99
N MET A 470 -13.71 -70.65 -3.18
CA MET A 470 -14.99 -71.25 -2.80
C MET A 470 -15.83 -70.30 -1.94
N ALA A 471 -15.22 -69.72 -0.92
CA ALA A 471 -15.87 -68.80 0.00
C ALA A 471 -16.36 -67.55 -0.73
N GLN A 472 -15.50 -66.95 -1.57
CA GLN A 472 -15.80 -65.78 -2.38
C GLN A 472 -16.96 -66.03 -3.36
N ALA A 473 -16.94 -67.16 -4.08
CA ALA A 473 -17.96 -67.46 -5.09
C ALA A 473 -19.38 -67.61 -4.50
N SER A 474 -19.49 -67.95 -3.22
CA SER A 474 -20.76 -68.21 -2.55
C SER A 474 -21.05 -67.26 -1.38
N GLY A 475 -20.22 -66.22 -1.19
CA GLY A 475 -20.36 -65.26 -0.09
C GLY A 475 -20.28 -65.87 1.31
N MET A 476 -19.57 -67.00 1.47
CA MET A 476 -19.43 -67.71 2.74
C MET A 476 -18.31 -67.13 3.60
N PRO A 477 -18.43 -67.16 4.94
CA PRO A 477 -17.28 -66.92 5.80
C PRO A 477 -16.19 -67.96 5.60
N MET A 478 -14.96 -67.55 5.85
CA MET A 478 -13.77 -68.38 5.78
C MET A 478 -13.08 -68.43 7.15
N VAL A 479 -12.67 -69.62 7.57
CA VAL A 479 -12.04 -69.88 8.87
C VAL A 479 -10.71 -70.60 8.67
N ILE A 480 -9.63 -70.01 9.17
CA ILE A 480 -8.30 -70.61 9.11
C ILE A 480 -8.06 -71.46 10.35
N CYS A 481 -7.83 -72.75 10.15
CA CYS A 481 -7.59 -73.74 11.20
C CYS A 481 -6.15 -73.69 11.70
N GLN A 482 -5.82 -72.63 12.43
CA GLN A 482 -4.52 -72.42 13.07
C GLN A 482 -4.68 -71.92 14.52
N GLY A 483 -3.99 -72.59 15.45
CA GLY A 483 -4.02 -72.29 16.88
C GLY A 483 -4.86 -73.31 17.65
N SER A 484 -5.88 -72.86 18.38
CA SER A 484 -6.66 -73.71 19.28
C SER A 484 -8.16 -73.40 19.20
N ALA A 485 -8.99 -74.43 19.30
CA ALA A 485 -10.43 -74.29 19.40
C ALA A 485 -10.82 -73.90 20.84
N THR A 486 -10.99 -72.60 21.07
CA THR A 486 -11.31 -72.04 22.39
C THR A 486 -12.82 -71.97 22.65
N GLU A 487 -13.21 -71.70 23.89
CA GLU A 487 -14.62 -71.47 24.25
C GLU A 487 -15.23 -70.24 23.55
N LYS A 488 -14.41 -69.23 23.22
CA LYS A 488 -14.88 -68.08 22.43
C LYS A 488 -15.20 -68.48 20.99
N ALA A 489 -14.40 -69.35 20.38
CA ALA A 489 -14.68 -69.89 19.06
C ALA A 489 -16.00 -70.69 19.07
N LYS A 490 -16.20 -71.55 20.09
CA LYS A 490 -17.47 -72.28 20.28
C LYS A 490 -18.67 -71.34 20.40
N ALA A 491 -18.55 -70.31 21.23
CA ALA A 491 -19.62 -69.32 21.40
C ALA A 491 -19.96 -68.60 20.09
N ALA A 492 -18.97 -68.24 19.27
CA ALA A 492 -19.18 -67.63 17.96
C ALA A 492 -19.86 -68.59 16.95
N ILE A 493 -19.48 -69.88 16.97
CA ILE A 493 -20.13 -70.92 16.16
C ILE A 493 -21.60 -71.07 16.56
N GLU A 494 -21.87 -71.18 17.86
CA GLU A 494 -23.23 -71.29 18.38
C GLU A 494 -24.08 -70.05 18.08
N GLU A 495 -23.47 -68.87 18.10
CA GLU A 495 -24.13 -67.62 17.72
C GLU A 495 -24.54 -67.67 16.25
N MET A 496 -23.62 -68.04 15.35
CA MET A 496 -23.89 -68.18 13.92
C MET A 496 -24.96 -69.26 13.63
N ALA A 497 -25.02 -70.32 14.43
CA ALA A 497 -26.05 -71.36 14.34
C ALA A 497 -27.44 -70.92 14.87
N ARG A 498 -27.56 -69.73 15.48
CA ARG A 498 -28.83 -69.19 16.00
C ARG A 498 -29.33 -67.95 15.25
N ARG A 499 -28.57 -67.47 14.26
CA ARG A 499 -28.95 -66.30 13.44
C ARG A 499 -30.04 -66.63 12.43
N ASN A 500 -30.60 -65.56 11.84
CA ASN A 500 -31.67 -65.62 10.84
C ASN A 500 -31.33 -66.57 9.68
N VAL A 501 -30.11 -66.45 9.15
CA VAL A 501 -29.52 -67.44 8.25
C VAL A 501 -28.65 -68.37 9.10
N THR A 502 -29.22 -69.52 9.44
CA THR A 502 -28.61 -70.47 10.37
C THR A 502 -27.46 -71.23 9.73
N LEU A 503 -26.30 -71.24 10.39
CA LEU A 503 -25.18 -72.09 10.02
C LEU A 503 -25.52 -73.57 10.20
N THR A 504 -25.56 -74.31 9.09
CA THR A 504 -25.90 -75.74 9.09
C THR A 504 -24.84 -76.63 8.46
N LYS A 505 -23.91 -76.04 7.69
CA LYS A 505 -22.89 -76.77 6.95
C LYS A 505 -21.51 -76.14 7.03
N ALA A 506 -20.47 -76.96 7.09
CA ALA A 506 -19.08 -76.55 7.11
C ALA A 506 -18.29 -77.35 6.07
N PHE A 507 -17.76 -76.67 5.06
CA PHE A 507 -16.89 -77.27 4.06
C PHE A 507 -15.45 -77.17 4.53
N TYR A 508 -14.66 -78.25 4.47
CA TYR A 508 -13.24 -78.16 4.77
C TYR A 508 -12.37 -78.46 3.55
N VAL A 509 -11.35 -77.62 3.36
CA VAL A 509 -10.37 -77.70 2.28
C VAL A 509 -9.00 -78.04 2.85
N GLY A 510 -8.43 -79.15 2.39
CA GLY A 510 -7.14 -79.67 2.87
C GLY A 510 -7.29 -80.56 4.11
N GLN A 511 -6.17 -80.90 4.74
CA GLN A 511 -6.15 -81.67 5.98
C GLN A 511 -6.41 -80.75 7.17
N ILE A 512 -7.49 -81.02 7.91
CA ILE A 512 -7.88 -80.29 9.11
C ILE A 512 -7.96 -81.27 10.28
N ASP A 513 -7.34 -80.91 11.40
CA ASP A 513 -7.36 -81.73 12.62
C ASP A 513 -8.76 -81.79 13.24
N GLU A 514 -9.08 -82.92 13.87
CA GLU A 514 -10.37 -83.18 14.52
C GLU A 514 -10.73 -82.13 15.59
N GLN A 515 -9.72 -81.54 16.25
CA GLN A 515 -9.90 -80.47 17.24
C GLN A 515 -10.64 -79.23 16.69
N TYR A 516 -10.57 -78.97 15.38
CA TYR A 516 -11.26 -77.84 14.74
C TYR A 516 -12.66 -78.22 14.23
N ILE A 517 -12.95 -79.51 14.14
CA ILE A 517 -14.23 -80.08 13.67
C ILE A 517 -15.16 -80.34 14.85
N GLN A 518 -14.63 -80.84 15.97
CA GLN A 518 -15.41 -81.18 17.16
C GLN A 518 -16.38 -80.06 17.62
N PRO A 519 -15.98 -78.76 17.67
CA PRO A 519 -16.91 -77.68 18.00
C PRO A 519 -18.13 -77.55 17.07
N LEU A 520 -17.96 -77.88 15.79
CA LEU A 520 -19.03 -77.84 14.80
C LEU A 520 -20.01 -79.00 15.01
N ASP A 521 -19.49 -80.19 15.29
CA ASP A 521 -20.31 -81.38 15.57
C ASP A 521 -21.12 -81.20 16.85
N GLU A 522 -20.52 -80.63 17.91
CA GLU A 522 -21.20 -80.26 19.16
C GLU A 522 -22.34 -79.26 18.93
N ALA A 523 -22.17 -78.34 17.97
CA ALA A 523 -23.19 -77.38 17.54
C ALA A 523 -24.20 -77.95 16.52
N GLY A 524 -24.07 -79.21 16.10
CA GLY A 524 -24.98 -79.87 15.15
C GLY A 524 -24.77 -79.46 13.68
N ILE A 525 -23.62 -78.90 13.34
CA ILE A 525 -23.27 -78.44 11.99
C ILE A 525 -22.65 -79.58 11.20
N LYS A 526 -23.14 -79.84 9.98
CA LYS A 526 -22.63 -80.94 9.13
C LYS A 526 -21.32 -80.55 8.47
N THR A 527 -20.29 -81.38 8.60
CA THR A 527 -19.00 -81.17 7.93
C THR A 527 -18.88 -81.96 6.62
N GLU A 528 -18.26 -81.37 5.58
CA GLU A 528 -18.04 -81.99 4.27
C GLU A 528 -16.65 -81.67 3.70
N GLU A 529 -15.90 -82.70 3.28
CA GLU A 529 -14.59 -82.55 2.64
C GLU A 529 -14.73 -82.10 1.18
N VAL A 530 -14.03 -81.02 0.81
CA VAL A 530 -13.96 -80.57 -0.58
C VAL A 530 -12.77 -81.21 -1.27
N ARG A 531 -13.02 -82.34 -1.92
CA ARG A 531 -11.99 -83.05 -2.72
C ARG A 531 -11.64 -82.26 -3.98
N ALA A 532 -10.36 -82.31 -4.35
CA ALA A 532 -9.79 -81.62 -5.50
C ALA A 532 -10.32 -82.15 -6.83
#